data_AF-A0A4S9Y9F5-F1
#
_entry.id   AF-A0A4S9Y9F5-F1
#
_cell.length_a   1.000
_cell.length_b   1.000
_cell.length_c   1.000
_cell.angle_alpha   90.00
_cell.angle_beta   90.00
_cell.angle_gamma   90.00
#
_symmetry.space_group_name_H-M   'P 1'
#
loop_
_entity.id
_entity.type
_entity.pdbx_description
1 polymer ?
#
loop_
_entity_poly.entity_id
_entity_poly.type
_entity_poly.pdbx_seq_one_letter_code
_entity_poly.pdbx_strand_id
1 'polypeptide(L)'
;LGYVWRLLVFFVGSALCIGIVIPYNDPTLLAILGGDMGGSGTGAASPYVIAMQRLKISGLPHLVNALIMTSIFSAGNGLLYSAARTLHGMSLEGHAPRIFAHCTKKGVPIWALCFSLCFCLLAFLQVKSSSAVVMTYLVDLITCCQMLNYGFTALTYRHFFAALKKQGISRDTLPYKGRFQPYTSYLAMGGTLFMLLAAGYDVFLKGGWSVMWFFLTYAMIGLFIIMFLFWKLVFNSTYIRPGSADLSLGGLREEIDAYETTFVRRDPGRVGRVLNKVFE
;
A
#
# COMPACT_ATOMS: atom_id res chain seq x y z
N LEU A 1 -6.60 9.40 -17.03
CA LEU A 1 -6.21 8.05 -17.51
C LEU A 1 -4.69 7.96 -17.76
N GLY A 2 -3.95 9.07 -17.74
CA GLY A 2 -2.51 9.08 -18.02
C GLY A 2 -1.64 8.47 -16.91
N TYR A 3 -2.09 8.49 -15.65
CA TYR A 3 -1.32 7.96 -14.50
C TYR A 3 -0.78 6.53 -14.69
N VAL A 4 -1.65 5.61 -15.13
CA VAL A 4 -1.28 4.20 -15.33
C VAL A 4 -0.24 4.05 -16.45
N TRP A 5 -0.41 4.79 -17.55
CA TRP A 5 0.53 4.76 -18.67
C TRP A 5 1.88 5.36 -18.33
N ARG A 6 1.90 6.43 -17.52
CA ARG A 6 3.14 7.03 -17.00
C ARG A 6 3.89 6.02 -16.14
N LEU A 7 3.21 5.40 -15.18
CA LEU A 7 3.78 4.34 -14.34
C LEU A 7 4.34 3.19 -15.18
N LEU A 8 3.60 2.72 -16.18
CA LEU A 8 4.07 1.66 -17.06
C LEU A 8 5.33 2.07 -17.83
N VAL A 9 5.34 3.25 -18.44
CA VAL A 9 6.52 3.73 -19.18
C VAL A 9 7.72 3.91 -18.25
N PHE A 10 7.53 4.49 -17.06
CA PHE A 10 8.62 4.66 -16.11
C PHE A 10 9.11 3.34 -15.54
N PHE A 11 8.25 2.41 -15.13
CA PHE A 11 8.66 1.14 -14.54
C PHE A 11 9.20 0.16 -15.58
N VAL A 12 8.44 -0.10 -16.66
CA VAL A 12 8.84 -1.05 -17.70
C VAL A 12 9.99 -0.50 -18.53
N GLY A 13 9.93 0.78 -18.91
CA GLY A 13 10.99 1.42 -19.69
C GLY A 13 12.31 1.49 -18.92
N SER A 14 12.27 1.85 -17.64
CA SER A 14 13.49 1.90 -16.84
C SER A 14 14.04 0.51 -16.50
N ALA A 15 13.20 -0.50 -16.28
CA ALA A 15 13.62 -1.88 -16.12
C ALA A 15 14.32 -2.40 -17.39
N LEU A 16 13.80 -2.06 -18.58
CA LEU A 16 14.45 -2.37 -19.86
C LEU A 16 15.82 -1.70 -19.98
N CYS A 17 15.92 -0.41 -19.65
CA CYS A 17 17.19 0.31 -19.67
C CYS A 17 18.22 -0.32 -18.72
N ILE A 18 17.83 -0.69 -17.50
CA ILE A 18 18.73 -1.39 -16.56
C ILE A 18 19.15 -2.74 -17.12
N GLY A 19 18.21 -3.51 -17.67
CA GLY A 19 18.49 -4.83 -18.25
C GLY A 19 19.47 -4.79 -19.44
N ILE A 20 19.53 -3.68 -20.17
CA ILE A 20 20.52 -3.46 -21.24
C ILE A 20 21.90 -3.09 -20.66
N VAL A 21 21.93 -2.30 -19.59
CA VAL A 21 23.18 -1.74 -19.03
C VAL A 21 23.91 -2.73 -18.11
N ILE A 22 23.17 -3.55 -17.36
CA ILE A 22 23.72 -4.51 -16.40
C ILE A 22 23.48 -5.93 -16.92
N PRO A 23 24.52 -6.70 -17.23
CA PRO A 23 24.36 -8.09 -17.62
C PRO A 23 23.94 -8.93 -16.40
N TYR A 24 23.17 -9.99 -16.65
CA TYR A 24 22.65 -10.87 -15.58
C TYR A 24 23.75 -11.56 -14.76
N ASN A 25 24.98 -11.62 -15.28
CA ASN A 25 26.13 -12.26 -14.66
C ASN A 25 27.06 -11.29 -13.92
N ASP A 26 26.64 -10.05 -13.68
CA ASP A 26 27.48 -9.08 -12.99
C ASP A 26 27.75 -9.51 -11.52
N PRO A 27 29.02 -9.62 -11.09
CA PRO A 27 29.36 -10.11 -9.75
C PRO A 27 28.89 -9.17 -8.64
N THR A 28 28.74 -7.87 -8.91
CA THR A 28 28.19 -6.90 -7.93
C THR A 28 26.70 -7.14 -7.72
N LEU A 29 25.97 -7.37 -8.81
CA LEU A 29 24.54 -7.67 -8.76
C LEU A 29 24.29 -9.01 -8.09
N LEU A 30 25.07 -10.04 -8.44
CA LEU A 30 24.95 -11.37 -7.86
C LEU A 30 25.32 -11.40 -6.37
N ALA A 31 26.34 -10.65 -5.94
CA ALA A 31 26.69 -10.55 -4.52
C ALA A 31 25.63 -9.81 -3.69
N ILE A 32 24.90 -8.85 -4.28
CA ILE A 32 23.79 -8.16 -3.62
C ILE A 32 22.53 -9.04 -3.57
N LEU A 33 22.22 -9.75 -4.66
CA LEU A 33 21.07 -10.67 -4.73
C LEU A 33 21.29 -11.94 -3.88
N GLY A 34 22.54 -12.43 -3.80
CA GLY A 34 22.94 -13.59 -3.01
C GLY A 34 23.11 -13.33 -1.52
N GLY A 35 23.06 -12.07 -1.08
CA GLY A 35 23.19 -11.68 0.34
C GLY A 35 24.63 -11.63 0.87
N ASP A 36 25.64 -11.80 0.01
CA ASP A 36 27.06 -11.78 0.37
C ASP A 36 27.59 -10.35 0.62
N MET A 37 26.96 -9.33 0.01
CA MET A 37 27.22 -7.92 0.31
C MET A 37 26.10 -7.30 1.14
N GLY A 38 26.46 -6.71 2.28
CA GLY A 38 25.56 -5.89 3.08
C GLY A 38 25.04 -4.68 2.28
N GLY A 39 23.73 -4.45 2.30
CA GLY A 39 23.09 -3.38 1.52
C GLY A 39 21.78 -3.77 0.86
N SER A 40 21.39 -5.06 0.88
CA SER A 40 20.04 -5.52 0.52
C SER A 40 18.97 -4.63 1.20
N GLY A 41 18.13 -3.97 0.40
CA GLY A 41 17.11 -3.04 0.88
C GLY A 41 17.53 -1.57 1.05
N THR A 42 18.80 -1.21 0.76
CA THR A 42 19.28 0.18 0.79
C THR A 42 19.35 0.80 -0.61
N GLY A 43 19.38 2.14 -0.71
CA GLY A 43 19.54 2.85 -1.99
C GLY A 43 20.80 2.45 -2.76
N ALA A 44 21.85 1.97 -2.07
CA ALA A 44 23.09 1.50 -2.66
C ALA A 44 22.96 0.16 -3.41
N ALA A 45 21.99 -0.68 -3.04
CA ALA A 45 21.66 -1.91 -3.75
C ALA A 45 20.77 -1.67 -4.99
N SER A 46 20.38 -0.42 -5.25
CA SER A 46 19.56 -0.08 -6.40
C SER A 46 20.34 -0.33 -7.71
N PRO A 47 19.77 -1.06 -8.68
CA PRO A 47 20.41 -1.30 -9.98
C PRO A 47 20.82 -0.01 -10.70
N TYR A 48 20.10 1.10 -10.50
CA TYR A 48 20.50 2.40 -11.06
C TYR A 48 21.83 2.90 -10.50
N VAL A 49 22.06 2.75 -9.20
CA VAL A 49 23.30 3.18 -8.54
C VAL A 49 24.47 2.31 -8.99
N ILE A 50 24.25 1.00 -9.10
CA ILE A 50 25.25 0.04 -9.60
C ILE A 50 25.64 0.36 -11.05
N ALA A 51 24.66 0.64 -11.93
CA ALA A 51 24.93 1.05 -13.30
C ALA A 51 25.79 2.32 -13.40
N MET A 52 25.51 3.32 -12.55
CA MET A 52 26.25 4.59 -12.53
C MET A 52 27.68 4.43 -12.00
N GLN A 53 27.88 3.57 -11.01
CA GLN A 53 29.21 3.20 -10.53
C GLN A 53 30.02 2.51 -11.64
N ARG A 54 29.38 1.63 -12.41
CA ARG A 54 30.01 0.94 -13.55
C ARG A 54 30.42 1.89 -14.68
N LEU A 55 29.62 2.93 -14.93
CA LEU A 55 29.91 4.00 -15.88
C LEU A 55 31.02 4.97 -15.42
N LYS A 56 31.57 4.78 -14.20
CA LYS A 56 32.64 5.58 -13.60
C LYS A 56 32.37 7.10 -13.59
N ILE A 57 31.10 7.50 -13.48
CA ILE A 57 30.72 8.92 -13.39
C ILE A 57 30.84 9.38 -11.94
N SER A 58 31.86 10.19 -11.64
CA SER A 58 32.09 10.75 -10.31
C SER A 58 30.92 11.64 -9.86
N GLY A 59 30.44 11.46 -8.63
CA GLY A 59 29.41 12.32 -8.00
C GLY A 59 27.94 11.96 -8.30
N LEU A 60 27.65 11.36 -9.46
CA LEU A 60 26.28 10.98 -9.85
C LEU A 60 25.61 9.98 -8.87
N PRO A 61 26.32 8.95 -8.34
CA PRO A 61 25.73 8.04 -7.35
C PRO A 61 25.27 8.74 -6.05
N HIS A 62 26.01 9.76 -5.60
CA HIS A 62 25.67 10.50 -4.40
C HIS A 62 24.43 11.38 -4.59
N LEU A 63 24.30 12.02 -5.76
CA LEU A 63 23.12 12.79 -6.11
C LEU A 63 21.87 11.90 -6.15
N VAL A 64 21.96 10.74 -6.79
CA VAL A 64 20.82 9.81 -6.90
C VAL A 64 20.45 9.24 -5.54
N ASN A 65 21.41 8.88 -4.70
CA ASN A 65 21.13 8.48 -3.31
C ASN A 65 20.45 9.60 -2.51
N ALA A 66 20.89 10.86 -2.64
CA ALA A 66 20.24 11.99 -1.98
C ALA A 66 18.80 12.21 -2.47
N LEU A 67 18.54 12.05 -3.77
CA LEU A 67 17.20 12.11 -4.34
C LEU A 67 16.30 10.99 -3.82
N ILE A 68 16.80 9.74 -3.79
CA ILE A 68 16.08 8.59 -3.23
C ILE A 68 15.73 8.83 -1.77
N MET A 69 16.67 9.31 -0.95
CA MET A 69 16.42 9.63 0.46
C MET A 69 15.34 10.72 0.62
N THR A 70 15.39 11.77 -0.19
CA THR A 70 14.38 12.84 -0.18
C THR A 70 13.00 12.30 -0.57
N SER A 71 12.93 11.42 -1.57
CA SER A 71 11.69 10.76 -1.99
C SER A 71 11.12 9.85 -0.91
N ILE A 72 11.96 9.03 -0.26
CA ILE A 72 11.54 8.15 0.84
C ILE A 72 11.02 8.96 2.02
N PHE A 73 11.71 10.05 2.39
CA PHE A 73 11.27 10.93 3.48
C PHE A 73 9.90 11.55 3.20
N SER A 74 9.70 12.05 1.97
CA SER A 74 8.40 12.59 1.53
C SER A 74 7.28 11.54 1.57
N ALA A 75 7.53 10.35 1.03
CA ALA A 75 6.58 9.24 1.03
C ALA A 75 6.24 8.77 2.46
N GLY A 76 7.25 8.69 3.33
CA GLY A 76 7.09 8.31 4.74
C GLY A 76 6.18 9.27 5.51
N ASN A 77 6.33 10.58 5.30
CA ASN A 77 5.44 11.57 5.91
C ASN A 77 3.98 11.40 5.44
N GLY A 78 3.76 11.11 4.15
CA GLY A 78 2.43 10.83 3.62
C GLY A 78 1.78 9.57 4.21
N LEU A 79 2.56 8.50 4.35
CA LEU A 79 2.10 7.25 4.96
C LEU A 79 1.78 7.43 6.45
N LEU A 80 2.60 8.17 7.19
CA LEU A 80 2.37 8.46 8.60
C LEU A 80 1.10 9.30 8.80
N TYR A 81 0.89 10.30 7.94
CA TYR A 81 -0.32 11.11 7.94
C TYR A 81 -1.56 10.26 7.65
N SER A 82 -1.50 9.38 6.64
CA SER A 82 -2.59 8.46 6.31
C SER A 82 -2.91 7.52 7.47
N ALA A 83 -1.88 6.91 8.09
CA ALA A 83 -2.06 5.98 9.21
C ALA A 83 -2.74 6.64 10.41
N ALA A 84 -2.29 7.84 10.81
CA ALA A 84 -2.88 8.58 11.91
C ALA A 84 -4.34 8.97 11.65
N ARG A 85 -4.68 9.37 10.42
CA ARG A 85 -6.05 9.71 10.01
C ARG A 85 -6.97 8.50 9.92
N THR A 86 -6.49 7.38 9.39
CA THR A 86 -7.26 6.13 9.36
C THR A 86 -7.59 5.66 10.79
N LEU A 87 -6.61 5.71 11.70
CA LEU A 87 -6.84 5.35 13.10
C LEU A 87 -7.79 6.31 13.82
N HIS A 88 -7.69 7.61 13.55
CA HIS A 88 -8.61 8.62 14.05
C HIS A 88 -10.05 8.39 13.54
N GLY A 89 -10.22 8.11 12.25
CA GLY A 89 -11.52 7.81 11.64
C GLY A 89 -12.17 6.57 12.26
N MET A 90 -11.40 5.48 12.40
CA MET A 90 -11.89 4.28 13.09
C MET A 90 -12.29 4.55 14.54
N SER A 91 -11.64 5.50 15.22
CA SER A 91 -12.01 5.87 16.59
C SER A 91 -13.31 6.67 16.67
N LEU A 92 -13.59 7.52 15.68
CA LEU A 92 -14.86 8.25 15.59
C LEU A 92 -16.06 7.33 15.33
N GLU A 93 -15.86 6.30 14.51
CA GLU A 93 -16.87 5.26 14.22
C GLU A 93 -17.07 4.27 15.39
N GLY A 94 -16.28 4.39 16.47
CA GLY A 94 -16.36 3.50 17.64
C GLY A 94 -15.66 2.16 17.45
N HIS A 95 -14.91 1.98 16.37
CA HIS A 95 -14.13 0.77 16.08
C HIS A 95 -12.74 0.77 16.75
N ALA A 96 -12.24 1.93 17.20
CA ALA A 96 -11.00 2.06 17.95
C ALA A 96 -11.21 2.85 19.27
N PRO A 97 -10.33 2.66 20.29
CA PRO A 97 -10.46 3.34 21.57
C PRO A 97 -10.59 4.86 21.41
N ARG A 98 -11.56 5.48 22.11
CA ARG A 98 -11.86 6.93 22.02
C ARG A 98 -10.69 7.88 22.27
N ILE A 99 -9.60 7.38 22.87
CA ILE A 99 -8.35 8.12 23.08
C ILE A 99 -7.79 8.61 21.73
N PHE A 100 -7.93 7.81 20.68
CA PHE A 100 -7.44 8.17 19.34
C PHE A 100 -8.31 9.18 18.60
N ALA A 101 -9.56 9.42 19.04
CA ALA A 101 -10.44 10.45 18.47
C ALA A 101 -10.05 11.88 18.88
N HIS A 102 -9.19 12.03 19.90
CA HIS A 102 -8.81 13.34 20.41
C HIS A 102 -7.90 14.09 19.43
N CYS A 103 -8.38 15.26 18.98
CA CYS A 103 -7.65 16.17 18.11
C CYS A 103 -7.17 17.41 18.85
N THR A 104 -6.02 17.93 18.44
CA THR A 104 -5.56 19.27 18.85
C THR A 104 -6.44 20.39 18.29
N LYS A 105 -6.27 21.61 18.81
CA LYS A 105 -6.90 22.84 18.29
C LYS A 105 -6.65 23.07 16.79
N LYS A 106 -5.59 22.49 16.22
CA LYS A 106 -5.24 22.56 14.79
C LYS A 106 -5.80 21.37 13.97
N GLY A 107 -6.62 20.51 14.57
CA GLY A 107 -7.23 19.35 13.89
C GLY A 107 -6.30 18.15 13.69
N VAL A 108 -5.16 18.10 14.40
CA VAL A 108 -4.20 16.98 14.29
C VAL A 108 -4.44 15.95 15.40
N PRO A 109 -4.67 14.66 15.07
CA PRO A 109 -4.85 13.59 16.06
C PRO A 109 -3.50 13.14 16.63
N ILE A 110 -3.06 13.76 17.73
CA ILE A 110 -1.72 13.51 18.31
C ILE A 110 -1.55 12.07 18.79
N TRP A 111 -2.54 11.51 19.50
CA TRP A 111 -2.40 10.16 20.07
C TRP A 111 -2.29 9.09 18.99
N ALA A 112 -3.05 9.23 17.91
CA ALA A 112 -2.94 8.35 16.75
C ALA A 112 -1.56 8.48 16.08
N LEU A 113 -1.06 9.71 15.94
CA LEU A 113 0.27 9.98 15.38
C LEU A 113 1.38 9.37 16.23
N CYS A 114 1.37 9.58 17.55
CA CYS A 114 2.36 9.01 18.47
C CYS A 114 2.36 7.49 18.42
N PHE A 115 1.18 6.86 18.38
CA PHE A 115 1.06 5.41 18.24
C PHE A 115 1.65 4.90 16.92
N SER A 116 1.36 5.56 15.79
CA SER A 116 1.97 5.20 14.50
C SER A 116 3.50 5.39 14.50
N LEU A 117 4.02 6.43 15.16
CA LEU A 117 5.46 6.67 15.30
C LEU A 117 6.17 5.58 16.10
N CYS A 118 5.51 4.97 17.09
CA CYS A 118 6.09 3.84 17.84
C CYS A 118 6.46 2.67 16.90
N PHE A 119 5.66 2.40 15.87
CA PHE A 119 5.99 1.37 14.88
C PHE A 119 7.17 1.76 13.99
N CYS A 120 7.37 3.05 13.72
CA CYS A 120 8.54 3.52 12.99
C CYS A 120 9.85 3.25 13.75
N LEU A 121 9.82 3.15 15.09
CA LEU A 121 10.99 2.81 15.89
C LEU A 121 11.50 1.39 15.60
N LEU A 122 10.68 0.49 15.08
CA LEU A 122 11.14 -0.85 14.66
C LEU A 122 12.15 -0.78 13.52
N ALA A 123 12.19 0.32 12.74
CA ALA A 123 13.21 0.51 11.71
C ALA A 123 14.63 0.55 12.29
N PHE A 124 14.81 0.94 13.56
CA PHE A 124 16.12 0.90 14.23
C PHE A 124 16.70 -0.52 14.37
N LEU A 125 15.90 -1.57 14.18
CA LEU A 125 16.40 -2.94 14.12
C LEU A 125 17.36 -3.18 12.94
N GLN A 126 17.31 -2.36 11.88
CA GLN A 126 18.26 -2.48 10.76
C GLN A 126 19.69 -2.04 11.10
N VAL A 127 19.93 -1.40 12.25
CA VAL A 127 21.27 -0.89 12.62
C VAL A 127 22.25 -2.03 12.94
N LYS A 128 21.77 -3.21 13.36
CA LYS A 128 22.63 -4.37 13.65
C LYS A 128 22.42 -5.50 12.64
N SER A 129 23.52 -6.10 12.16
CA SER A 129 23.53 -7.13 11.10
C SER A 129 22.65 -8.34 11.42
N SER A 130 22.65 -8.81 12.67
CA SER A 130 21.79 -9.93 13.11
C SER A 130 20.30 -9.56 13.17
N SER A 131 19.97 -8.27 13.29
CA SER A 131 18.60 -7.77 13.44
C SER A 131 18.00 -7.34 12.09
N ALA A 132 18.81 -7.18 11.05
CA ALA A 132 18.35 -6.95 9.68
C ALA A 132 17.45 -8.10 9.16
N VAL A 133 17.75 -9.34 9.55
CA VAL A 133 16.93 -10.51 9.20
C VAL A 133 15.51 -10.39 9.77
N VAL A 134 15.37 -9.86 11.00
CA VAL A 134 14.06 -9.62 11.63
C VAL A 134 13.27 -8.56 10.86
N MET A 135 13.95 -7.58 10.28
CA MET A 135 13.28 -6.58 9.46
C MET A 135 12.74 -7.20 8.17
N THR A 136 13.46 -8.12 7.53
CA THR A 136 12.95 -8.85 6.36
C THR A 136 11.66 -9.60 6.71
N TYR A 137 11.61 -10.25 7.89
CA TYR A 137 10.38 -10.89 8.37
C TYR A 137 9.20 -9.91 8.50
N LEU A 138 9.44 -8.71 9.02
CA LEU A 138 8.40 -7.69 9.16
C LEU A 138 7.92 -7.16 7.81
N VAL A 139 8.83 -6.99 6.84
CA VAL A 139 8.48 -6.56 5.48
C VAL A 139 7.61 -7.59 4.78
N ASP A 140 7.95 -8.87 4.89
CA ASP A 140 7.14 -9.96 4.31
C ASP A 140 5.74 -9.98 4.94
N LEU A 141 5.67 -9.85 6.26
CA LEU A 141 4.42 -9.79 7.02
C LEU A 141 3.52 -8.63 6.55
N ILE A 142 4.09 -7.42 6.43
CA ILE A 142 3.38 -6.23 5.94
C ILE A 142 2.91 -6.44 4.50
N THR A 143 3.72 -7.07 3.66
CA THR A 143 3.37 -7.37 2.26
C THR A 143 2.16 -8.30 2.18
N CYS A 144 2.13 -9.36 3.00
CA CYS A 144 0.96 -10.24 3.11
C CYS A 144 -0.29 -9.49 3.61
N CYS A 145 -0.13 -8.62 4.61
CA CYS A 145 -1.22 -7.78 5.14
C CYS A 145 -1.79 -6.85 4.03
N GLN A 146 -0.93 -6.25 3.23
CA GLN A 146 -1.33 -5.38 2.13
C GLN A 146 -2.07 -6.16 1.03
N MET A 147 -1.62 -7.38 0.72
CA MET A 147 -2.29 -8.24 -0.25
C MET A 147 -3.71 -8.61 0.20
N LEU A 148 -3.88 -8.94 1.49
CA LEU A 148 -5.20 -9.16 2.09
C LEU A 148 -6.08 -7.90 2.01
N ASN A 149 -5.52 -6.72 2.32
CA ASN A 149 -6.23 -5.45 2.24
C ASN A 149 -6.81 -5.21 0.82
N TYR A 150 -6.02 -5.47 -0.23
CA TYR A 150 -6.51 -5.38 -1.61
C TYR A 150 -7.61 -6.39 -1.93
N GLY A 151 -7.48 -7.63 -1.45
CA GLY A 151 -8.52 -8.66 -1.58
C GLY A 151 -9.86 -8.22 -0.95
N PHE A 152 -9.82 -7.69 0.27
CA PHE A 152 -11.02 -7.19 0.97
C PHE A 152 -11.58 -5.93 0.34
N THR A 153 -10.74 -5.03 -0.16
CA THR A 153 -11.19 -3.85 -0.90
C THR A 153 -12.01 -4.26 -2.13
N ALA A 154 -11.53 -5.25 -2.89
CA ALA A 154 -12.26 -5.78 -4.05
C ALA A 154 -13.57 -6.49 -3.63
N LEU A 155 -13.57 -7.22 -2.51
CA LEU A 155 -14.78 -7.83 -1.94
C LEU A 155 -15.81 -6.77 -1.52
N THR A 156 -15.40 -5.72 -0.81
CA THR A 156 -16.26 -4.61 -0.37
C THR A 156 -16.85 -3.88 -1.58
N TYR A 157 -16.03 -3.60 -2.60
CA TYR A 157 -16.51 -3.02 -3.85
C TYR A 157 -17.58 -3.90 -4.53
N ARG A 158 -17.44 -5.23 -4.47
CA ARG A 158 -18.45 -6.15 -5.00
C ARG A 158 -19.78 -6.06 -4.25
N HIS A 159 -19.75 -5.90 -2.93
CA HIS A 159 -20.94 -5.69 -2.11
C HIS A 159 -21.60 -4.35 -2.42
N PHE A 160 -20.80 -3.29 -2.55
CA PHE A 160 -21.25 -1.98 -2.99
C PHE A 160 -21.92 -2.03 -4.37
N PHE A 161 -21.32 -2.72 -5.33
CA PHE A 161 -21.89 -2.92 -6.66
C PHE A 161 -23.22 -3.70 -6.62
N ALA A 162 -23.34 -4.71 -5.74
CA ALA A 162 -24.58 -5.44 -5.54
C ALA A 162 -25.69 -4.55 -4.94
N ALA A 163 -25.33 -3.69 -3.98
CA ALA A 163 -26.26 -2.75 -3.34
C ALA A 163 -26.80 -1.71 -4.33
N LEU A 164 -25.94 -1.12 -5.16
CA LEU A 164 -26.35 -0.19 -6.23
C LEU A 164 -27.36 -0.84 -7.18
N LYS A 165 -27.08 -2.08 -7.61
CA LYS A 165 -27.97 -2.82 -8.52
C LYS A 165 -29.33 -3.11 -7.88
N LYS A 166 -29.36 -3.44 -6.59
CA LYS A 166 -30.61 -3.75 -5.87
C LYS A 166 -31.45 -2.51 -5.59
N GLN A 167 -30.81 -1.36 -5.33
CA GLN A 167 -31.47 -0.09 -5.05
C GLN A 167 -31.81 0.71 -6.32
N GLY A 168 -31.49 0.19 -7.52
CA GLY A 168 -31.80 0.85 -8.79
C GLY A 168 -30.98 2.12 -9.07
N ILE A 169 -29.93 2.37 -8.30
CA ILE A 169 -29.07 3.56 -8.47
C ILE A 169 -28.15 3.33 -9.68
N SER A 170 -28.30 4.16 -10.72
CA SER A 170 -27.42 4.09 -11.89
C SER A 170 -25.99 4.44 -11.52
N ARG A 171 -25.03 3.71 -12.09
CA ARG A 171 -23.59 3.93 -11.90
C ARG A 171 -23.10 5.24 -12.50
N ASP A 172 -23.89 5.85 -13.38
CA ASP A 172 -23.59 7.16 -13.97
C ASP A 172 -23.86 8.31 -12.99
N THR A 173 -24.51 8.04 -11.85
CA THR A 173 -24.61 9.00 -10.74
C THR A 173 -23.30 9.15 -9.97
N LEU A 174 -22.36 8.22 -10.13
CA LEU A 174 -21.09 8.24 -9.41
C LEU A 174 -20.06 9.10 -10.17
N PRO A 175 -19.27 9.93 -9.47
CA PRO A 175 -18.21 10.73 -10.09
C PRO A 175 -17.17 9.89 -10.85
N TYR A 176 -16.99 8.63 -10.44
CA TYR A 176 -16.08 7.69 -11.08
C TYR A 176 -16.72 6.31 -11.28
N LYS A 177 -16.61 5.78 -12.50
CA LYS A 177 -17.05 4.43 -12.84
C LYS A 177 -15.89 3.55 -13.30
N GLY A 178 -15.69 2.43 -12.62
CA GLY A 178 -14.76 1.39 -13.06
C GLY A 178 -15.20 0.78 -14.40
N ARG A 179 -14.30 0.76 -15.37
CA ARG A 179 -14.49 0.07 -16.66
C ARG A 179 -14.48 -1.45 -16.41
N PHE A 180 -15.30 -2.21 -17.15
CA PHE A 180 -15.38 -3.69 -17.09
C PHE A 180 -15.82 -4.33 -15.74
N GLN A 181 -16.48 -3.55 -14.88
CA GLN A 181 -17.11 -4.10 -13.67
C GLN A 181 -18.35 -4.94 -14.03
N PRO A 182 -18.56 -6.13 -13.44
CA PRO A 182 -17.89 -6.67 -12.24
C PRO A 182 -16.67 -7.58 -12.49
N TYR A 183 -16.31 -7.90 -13.74
CA TYR A 183 -15.24 -8.87 -14.06
C TYR A 183 -13.89 -8.48 -13.47
N THR A 184 -13.55 -7.18 -13.53
CA THR A 184 -12.30 -6.66 -12.95
C THR A 184 -12.19 -6.91 -11.44
N SER A 185 -13.31 -6.89 -10.71
CA SER A 185 -13.30 -7.17 -9.27
C SER A 185 -13.03 -8.65 -8.98
N TYR A 186 -13.58 -9.58 -9.78
CA TYR A 186 -13.28 -11.00 -9.64
C TYR A 186 -11.82 -11.32 -9.98
N LEU A 187 -11.27 -10.70 -11.01
CA LEU A 187 -9.85 -10.84 -11.33
C LEU A 187 -8.95 -10.28 -10.22
N ALA A 188 -9.29 -9.13 -9.64
CA ALA A 188 -8.53 -8.56 -8.53
C ALA A 188 -8.58 -9.47 -7.29
N MET A 189 -9.75 -10.01 -6.93
CA MET A 189 -9.90 -10.94 -5.80
C MET A 189 -9.15 -12.25 -6.06
N GLY A 190 -9.33 -12.86 -7.24
CA GLY A 190 -8.65 -14.10 -7.60
C GLY A 190 -7.13 -13.93 -7.69
N GLY A 191 -6.68 -12.82 -8.27
CA GLY A 191 -5.26 -12.49 -8.42
C GLY A 191 -4.58 -12.21 -7.08
N THR A 192 -5.22 -11.46 -6.18
CA THR A 192 -4.68 -11.21 -4.83
C THR A 192 -4.65 -12.49 -3.99
N LEU A 193 -5.68 -13.33 -4.07
CA LEU A 193 -5.69 -14.64 -3.40
C LEU A 193 -4.61 -15.58 -3.97
N PHE A 194 -4.47 -15.64 -5.30
CA PHE A 194 -3.45 -16.43 -5.96
C PHE A 194 -2.05 -15.97 -5.56
N MET A 195 -1.78 -14.67 -5.60
CA MET A 195 -0.49 -14.09 -5.19
C MET A 195 -0.20 -14.34 -3.71
N LEU A 196 -1.21 -14.28 -2.84
CA LEU A 196 -1.04 -14.58 -1.42
C LEU A 196 -0.67 -16.05 -1.19
N LEU A 197 -1.26 -16.98 -1.93
CA LEU A 197 -0.91 -18.41 -1.85
C LEU A 197 0.47 -18.69 -2.47
N ALA A 198 0.76 -18.05 -3.60
CA ALA A 198 2.01 -18.18 -4.32
C ALA A 198 3.18 -17.49 -3.60
N ALA A 199 2.95 -16.52 -2.70
CA ALA A 199 4.02 -15.82 -1.99
C ALA A 199 4.95 -16.75 -1.20
N GLY A 200 4.45 -17.91 -0.74
CA GLY A 200 5.25 -18.92 -0.04
C GLY A 200 5.75 -20.08 -0.89
N TYR A 201 5.70 -19.98 -2.23
CA TYR A 201 6.02 -21.09 -3.13
C TYR A 201 7.45 -21.62 -2.94
N ASP A 202 8.40 -20.74 -2.60
CA ASP A 202 9.81 -21.09 -2.39
C ASP A 202 10.01 -22.15 -1.29
N VAL A 203 9.14 -22.16 -0.28
CA VAL A 203 9.17 -23.13 0.82
C VAL A 203 8.84 -24.55 0.33
N PHE A 204 8.10 -24.68 -0.76
CA PHE A 204 7.69 -25.96 -1.34
C PHE A 204 8.67 -26.47 -2.42
N LEU A 205 9.72 -25.72 -2.76
CA LEU A 205 10.77 -26.18 -3.67
C LEU A 205 11.74 -27.13 -2.95
N LYS A 206 12.26 -28.13 -3.68
CA LYS A 206 13.17 -29.15 -3.12
C LYS A 206 14.42 -28.49 -2.52
N GLY A 207 14.58 -28.59 -1.20
CA GLY A 207 15.70 -28.01 -0.43
C GLY A 207 15.36 -26.73 0.35
N GLY A 208 14.15 -26.17 0.20
CA GLY A 208 13.72 -24.91 0.84
C GLY A 208 12.82 -25.06 2.06
N TRP A 209 12.62 -26.28 2.59
CA TRP A 209 11.69 -26.51 3.69
C TRP A 209 12.20 -25.89 4.99
N SER A 210 11.61 -24.75 5.36
CA SER A 210 11.80 -24.11 6.65
C SER A 210 10.47 -23.88 7.31
N VAL A 211 10.27 -24.54 8.46
CA VAL A 211 9.07 -24.39 9.29
C VAL A 211 8.88 -22.92 9.68
N MET A 212 9.96 -22.20 9.94
CA MET A 212 9.93 -20.78 10.28
C MET A 212 9.34 -19.95 9.14
N TRP A 213 9.84 -20.10 7.91
CA TRP A 213 9.37 -19.33 6.75
C TRP A 213 7.94 -19.72 6.34
N PHE A 214 7.58 -21.01 6.46
CA PHE A 214 6.20 -21.44 6.27
C PHE A 214 5.23 -20.71 7.20
N PHE A 215 5.52 -20.70 8.51
CA PHE A 215 4.69 -19.97 9.45
C PHE A 215 4.76 -18.48 9.21
N LEU A 216 5.91 -17.90 8.86
CA LEU A 216 6.02 -16.45 8.68
C LEU A 216 5.18 -15.94 7.50
N THR A 217 5.22 -16.65 6.37
CA THR A 217 4.46 -16.29 5.16
C THR A 217 2.96 -16.55 5.30
N TYR A 218 2.56 -17.65 5.97
CA TYR A 218 1.15 -18.04 6.09
C TYR A 218 0.49 -17.63 7.41
N ALA A 219 1.24 -17.23 8.44
CA ALA A 219 0.69 -16.80 9.73
C ALA A 219 -0.25 -15.62 9.60
N MET A 220 -0.02 -14.70 8.65
CA MET A 220 -0.93 -13.58 8.44
C MET A 220 -2.32 -14.00 8.01
N ILE A 221 -2.45 -15.10 7.26
CA ILE A 221 -3.76 -15.66 6.89
C ILE A 221 -4.47 -16.19 8.15
N GLY A 222 -3.74 -16.93 8.98
CA GLY A 222 -4.27 -17.46 10.25
C GLY A 222 -4.62 -16.35 11.26
N LEU A 223 -3.71 -15.38 11.44
CA LEU A 223 -3.91 -14.22 12.30
C LEU A 223 -5.12 -13.42 11.85
N PHE A 224 -5.30 -13.25 10.54
CA PHE A 224 -6.47 -12.58 10.01
C PHE A 224 -7.78 -13.31 10.36
N ILE A 225 -7.83 -14.63 10.21
CA ILE A 225 -9.01 -15.43 10.60
C ILE A 225 -9.28 -15.28 12.09
N ILE A 226 -8.25 -15.35 12.93
CA ILE A 226 -8.37 -15.17 14.38
C ILE A 226 -8.88 -13.77 14.70
N MET A 227 -8.33 -12.74 14.07
CA MET A 227 -8.71 -11.35 14.31
C MET A 227 -10.15 -11.08 13.84
N PHE A 228 -10.57 -11.67 12.71
CA PHE A 228 -11.94 -11.60 12.23
C PHE A 228 -12.92 -12.29 13.20
N LEU A 229 -12.56 -13.48 13.69
CA LEU A 229 -13.36 -14.19 14.70
C LEU A 229 -13.42 -13.42 16.01
N PHE A 230 -12.30 -12.88 16.49
CA PHE A 230 -12.23 -12.03 17.67
C PHE A 230 -13.16 -10.82 17.53
N TRP A 231 -13.07 -10.11 16.41
CA TRP A 231 -13.93 -8.96 16.15
C TRP A 231 -15.41 -9.35 16.14
N LYS A 232 -15.75 -10.44 15.45
CA LYS A 232 -17.12 -10.93 15.34
C LYS A 232 -17.68 -11.38 16.70
N LEU A 233 -16.88 -12.02 17.54
CA LEU A 233 -17.28 -12.52 18.86
C LEU A 233 -17.38 -11.40 19.91
N VAL A 234 -16.45 -10.43 19.90
CA VAL A 234 -16.42 -9.34 20.88
C VAL A 234 -17.46 -8.26 20.56
N PHE A 235 -17.58 -7.87 19.28
CA PHE A 235 -18.46 -6.78 18.88
C PHE A 235 -19.81 -7.25 18.33
N ASN A 236 -20.08 -8.57 18.31
CA ASN A 236 -21.30 -9.16 17.76
C ASN A 236 -21.73 -8.53 16.42
N SER A 237 -20.74 -8.25 15.55
CA SER A 237 -20.97 -7.49 14.32
C SER A 237 -21.81 -8.32 13.34
N THR A 238 -22.94 -7.77 12.88
CA THR A 238 -23.78 -8.40 11.86
C THR A 238 -23.11 -8.29 10.50
N TYR A 239 -22.83 -9.44 9.87
CA TYR A 239 -22.34 -9.45 8.49
C TYR A 239 -23.44 -8.96 7.53
N ILE A 240 -23.18 -7.84 6.87
CA ILE A 240 -24.11 -7.23 5.91
C ILE A 240 -24.05 -8.03 4.61
N ARG A 241 -25.17 -8.66 4.24
CA ARG A 241 -25.26 -9.47 3.03
C ARG A 241 -25.06 -8.60 1.78
N PRO A 242 -24.51 -9.15 0.68
CA PRO A 242 -24.44 -8.44 -0.59
C PRO A 242 -25.80 -7.88 -0.99
N GLY A 243 -25.90 -6.56 -1.08
CA GLY A 243 -27.13 -5.86 -1.47
C GLY A 243 -28.09 -5.48 -0.34
N SER A 244 -27.81 -5.78 0.93
CA SER A 244 -28.58 -5.23 2.07
C SER A 244 -27.91 -4.03 2.74
N ALA A 245 -26.77 -3.58 2.20
CA ALA A 245 -26.09 -2.39 2.70
C ALA A 245 -26.93 -1.15 2.39
N ASP A 246 -27.17 -0.32 3.40
CA ASP A 246 -27.77 1.00 3.21
C ASP A 246 -26.72 1.94 2.60
N LEU A 247 -27.02 2.46 1.40
CA LEU A 247 -26.14 3.42 0.70
C LEU A 247 -26.57 4.87 0.93
N SER A 248 -27.73 5.08 1.57
CA SER A 248 -28.22 6.42 1.93
C SER A 248 -27.47 6.98 3.14
N LEU A 249 -26.75 6.14 3.88
CA LEU A 249 -25.97 6.49 5.08
C LEU A 249 -26.80 7.36 6.06
N GLY A 250 -28.11 7.12 6.15
CA GLY A 250 -29.01 7.92 6.99
C GLY A 250 -29.03 9.43 6.69
N GLY A 251 -28.80 9.85 5.43
CA GLY A 251 -28.78 11.26 5.01
C GLY A 251 -27.39 11.91 4.96
N LEU A 252 -26.35 11.24 5.45
CA LEU A 252 -24.97 11.75 5.43
C LEU A 252 -24.44 11.94 4.00
N ARG A 253 -24.92 11.13 3.04
CA ARG A 253 -24.57 11.31 1.64
C ARG A 253 -25.04 12.66 1.10
N GLU A 254 -26.25 13.07 1.46
CA GLU A 254 -26.83 14.34 1.01
C GLU A 254 -26.09 15.53 1.64
N GLU A 255 -25.67 15.41 2.90
CA GLU A 255 -24.83 16.39 3.58
C GLU A 255 -23.45 16.53 2.93
N ILE A 256 -22.80 15.42 2.58
CA ILE A 256 -21.51 15.41 1.89
C ILE A 256 -21.64 15.98 0.48
N ASP A 257 -22.65 15.55 -0.29
CA ASP A 257 -22.92 16.07 -1.64
C ASP A 257 -23.21 17.60 -1.60
N ALA A 258 -23.93 18.08 -0.57
CA ALA A 258 -24.16 19.52 -0.33
C ALA A 258 -22.86 20.28 0.04
N TYR A 259 -21.99 19.68 0.85
CA TYR A 259 -20.69 20.27 1.17
C TYR A 259 -19.78 20.33 -0.06
N GLU A 260 -19.72 19.26 -0.86
CA GLU A 260 -18.90 19.18 -2.08
C GLU A 260 -19.35 20.17 -3.16
N THR A 261 -20.65 20.41 -3.29
CA THR A 261 -21.19 21.44 -4.20
C THR A 261 -20.87 22.86 -3.74
N THR A 262 -20.74 23.07 -2.43
CA THR A 262 -20.32 24.36 -1.85
C THR A 262 -18.80 24.58 -2.00
N PHE A 263 -18.01 23.49 -2.10
CA PHE A 263 -16.57 23.56 -2.25
C PHE A 263 -16.18 23.96 -3.69
N VAL A 264 -15.97 25.26 -3.92
CA VAL A 264 -15.43 25.76 -5.18
C VAL A 264 -14.01 25.20 -5.37
N ARG A 265 -13.84 24.24 -6.31
CA ARG A 265 -12.51 23.80 -6.74
C ARG A 265 -11.69 25.03 -7.11
N ARG A 266 -10.61 25.29 -6.36
CA ARG A 266 -9.66 26.35 -6.69
C ARG A 266 -9.05 26.02 -8.05
N ASP A 267 -9.43 26.81 -9.05
CA ASP A 267 -9.00 26.64 -10.43
C ASP A 267 -7.46 26.60 -10.47
N PRO A 268 -6.83 25.53 -10.99
CA PRO A 268 -5.39 25.50 -11.09
C PRO A 268 -4.97 26.67 -11.99
N GLY A 269 -4.19 27.61 -11.42
CA GLY A 269 -3.63 28.75 -12.14
C GLY A 269 -2.87 28.30 -13.39
N ARG A 270 -2.45 29.21 -14.28
CA ARG A 270 -1.79 28.85 -15.57
C ARG A 270 -0.71 27.77 -15.43
N VAL A 271 0.12 27.84 -14.39
CA VAL A 271 1.15 26.84 -14.08
C VAL A 271 0.54 25.49 -13.67
N GLY A 272 -0.48 25.49 -12.81
CA GLY A 272 -1.23 24.30 -12.43
C GLY A 272 -1.97 23.64 -13.59
N ARG A 273 -2.46 24.43 -14.57
CA ARG A 273 -3.09 23.91 -15.79
C ARG A 273 -2.10 23.28 -16.75
N VAL A 274 -0.91 23.89 -16.90
CA VAL A 274 0.19 23.31 -17.69
C VAL A 274 0.71 22.05 -17.00
N LEU A 275 0.89 22.08 -15.68
CA LEU A 275 1.24 20.90 -14.89
C LEU A 275 0.17 19.83 -15.05
N ASN A 276 -1.11 20.10 -14.83
CA ASN A 276 -2.16 19.09 -15.02
C ASN A 276 -2.21 18.57 -16.46
N LYS A 277 -1.96 19.39 -17.48
CA LYS A 277 -1.90 18.91 -18.87
C LYS A 277 -0.65 18.03 -19.13
N VAL A 278 0.45 18.30 -18.44
CA VAL A 278 1.67 17.49 -18.47
C VAL A 278 1.57 16.29 -17.52
N PHE A 279 0.71 16.29 -16.49
CA PHE A 279 0.64 15.35 -15.37
C PHE A 279 -0.66 14.51 -15.25
N GLU A 280 -1.78 14.85 -15.91
CA GLU A 280 -3.04 14.05 -16.06
C GLU A 280 -3.07 13.13 -17.28
#